data_AF-A0A847L554-F1
#
_entry.id   AF-A0A847L554-F1
#
_cell.length_a   1.000
_cell.length_b   1.000
_cell.length_c   1.000
_cell.angle_alpha   90.00
_cell.angle_beta   90.00
_cell.angle_gamma   90.00
#
_symmetry.space_group_name_H-M   'P 1'
#
loop_
_entity.id
_entity.type
_entity.pdbx_description
1 polymer ?
#
loop_
_entity_poly.entity_id
_entity_poly.type
_entity_poly.pdbx_seq_one_letter_code
_entity_poly.pdbx_strand_id
1 'polypeptide(L)' 'MIAEKLEQGRKAKSPARELVRLLLPFKDVVHIITADNGSEFAERKYIARIFDTEFYFAHSYASWERGLNEYTNKLIRQ' A
#
# COMPACT_ATOMS: atom_id res chain seq x y z
N MET A 1 1.57 11.24 0.87
CA MET A 1 0.66 10.13 1.19
C MET A 1 -0.58 10.26 0.31
N ILE A 2 -1.03 9.17 -0.31
CA ILE A 2 -2.26 9.13 -1.14
C ILE A 2 -3.27 8.27 -0.40
N ALA A 3 -4.51 8.77 -0.24
CA ALA A 3 -5.59 8.04 0.42
C ALA A 3 -6.88 8.17 -0.42
N GLU A 4 -7.45 7.03 -0.80
CA GLU A 4 -8.73 6.94 -1.52
C GLU A 4 -9.63 5.93 -0.82
N LYS A 5 -10.90 6.28 -0.65
CA LYS A 5 -11.90 5.38 -0.05
C LYS A 5 -12.33 4.35 -1.11
N LEU A 6 -12.20 3.08 -0.77
CA LEU A 6 -12.68 1.99 -1.63
C LEU A 6 -14.20 1.86 -1.49
N GLU A 7 -14.94 2.19 -2.55
CA GLU A 7 -16.41 2.16 -2.60
C GLU A 7 -17.02 0.80 -2.24
N GLN A 8 -16.31 -0.30 -2.53
CA GLN A 8 -16.81 -1.67 -2.32
C GLN A 8 -16.09 -2.42 -1.16
N GLY A 9 -15.31 -1.71 -0.33
CA GLY A 9 -14.61 -2.29 0.83
C GLY A 9 -13.62 -3.42 0.50
N ARG A 10 -13.27 -4.26 1.48
CA ARG A 10 -12.34 -5.42 1.30
C ARG A 10 -12.84 -6.50 0.34
N LYS A 11 -14.07 -6.38 -0.19
CA LYS A 11 -14.72 -7.40 -1.04
C LYS A 11 -14.59 -7.12 -2.54
N ALA A 12 -14.00 -6.01 -2.95
CA ALA A 12 -13.88 -5.63 -4.34
C ALA A 12 -12.46 -5.52 -4.82
N LYS A 13 -12.33 -5.59 -6.15
CA LYS A 13 -11.12 -5.39 -6.98
C LYS A 13 -9.82 -5.44 -6.18
N SER A 14 -9.04 -6.51 -6.39
CA SER A 14 -7.73 -6.72 -5.75
C SER A 14 -7.04 -5.40 -5.40
N PRO A 15 -6.82 -5.09 -4.10
CA PRO A 15 -6.21 -3.85 -3.63
C PRO A 15 -4.90 -3.49 -4.36
N ALA A 16 -4.20 -4.49 -4.88
CA ALA A 16 -3.05 -4.34 -5.75
C ALA A 16 -3.34 -3.55 -7.05
N ARG A 17 -4.47 -3.81 -7.72
CA ARG A 17 -4.85 -3.08 -8.95
C ARG A 17 -5.18 -1.62 -8.67
N GLU A 18 -5.79 -1.36 -7.52
CA GLU A 18 -6.15 -0.02 -7.11
C GLU A 18 -4.90 0.79 -6.71
N LEU A 19 -4.00 0.15 -5.95
CA LEU A 19 -2.67 0.71 -5.68
C LEU A 19 -1.93 1.06 -6.98
N VAL A 20 -1.94 0.16 -7.97
CA VAL A 20 -1.36 0.42 -9.28
C VAL A 20 -2.01 1.63 -9.92
N ARG A 21 -3.35 1.72 -9.99
CA ARG A 21 -4.07 2.86 -10.57
C ARG A 21 -3.63 4.19 -9.94
N LEU A 22 -3.52 4.21 -8.61
CA LEU A 22 -3.16 5.40 -7.84
C LEU A 22 -1.70 5.81 -7.99
N LEU A 23 -0.78 4.85 -8.03
CA LEU A 23 0.66 5.11 -8.04
C LEU A 23 1.25 5.20 -9.46
N LEU A 24 0.55 4.72 -10.50
CA LEU A 24 1.05 4.73 -11.88
C LEU A 24 1.54 6.11 -12.35
N PRO A 25 0.85 7.24 -12.04
CA PRO A 25 1.33 8.57 -12.41
C PRO A 25 2.66 8.97 -11.75
N PHE A 26 3.06 8.27 -10.69
CA PHE A 26 4.27 8.53 -9.92
C PHE A 26 5.33 7.45 -10.11
N LYS A 27 5.17 6.56 -11.11
CA LYS A 27 6.04 5.39 -11.28
C LYS A 27 7.54 5.73 -11.23
N ASP A 28 7.96 6.80 -11.88
CA ASP A 28 9.37 7.18 -12.00
C ASP A 28 10.01 7.65 -10.67
N VAL A 29 9.19 7.97 -9.67
CA VAL A 29 9.64 8.39 -8.33
C VAL A 29 9.38 7.34 -7.24
N VAL A 30 8.78 6.20 -7.61
CA VAL A 30 8.55 5.08 -6.69
C VAL A 30 9.79 4.19 -6.68
N HIS A 31 10.64 4.36 -5.67
CA HIS A 31 11.88 3.57 -5.54
C HIS A 31 11.73 2.30 -4.72
N ILE A 32 10.87 2.31 -3.69
CA ILE A 32 10.60 1.18 -2.79
C ILE A 32 9.13 1.26 -2.36
N ILE A 33 8.45 0.13 -2.30
CA ILE A 33 7.11 0.03 -1.72
C ILE A 33 7.18 -0.79 -0.42
N THR A 34 6.68 -0.22 0.67
CA THR A 34 6.55 -0.91 1.96
C THR A 34 5.08 -1.05 2.32
N ALA A 35 4.63 -2.26 2.64
CA ALA A 35 3.26 -2.52 3.08
C ALA A 35 3.21 -3.26 4.41
N ASP A 36 2.03 -3.32 5.01
CA ASP A 36 1.80 -4.20 6.13
C ASP A 36 1.50 -5.64 5.71
N ASN A 37 1.53 -6.57 6.66
CA ASN A 37 1.24 -7.99 6.44
C ASN A 37 -0.25 -8.29 6.17
N GLY A 38 -1.00 -7.33 5.62
CA GLY A 38 -2.37 -7.54 5.18
C GLY A 38 -2.43 -8.53 4.02
N SER A 39 -3.38 -9.46 4.06
CA SER A 39 -3.65 -10.40 2.95
C SER A 39 -4.06 -9.70 1.64
N GLU A 40 -4.45 -8.43 1.75
CA GLU A 40 -4.78 -7.50 0.67
C GLU A 40 -3.62 -7.28 -0.31
N PHE A 41 -2.38 -7.50 0.11
CA PHE A 41 -1.16 -7.37 -0.71
C PHE A 41 -0.55 -8.71 -1.12
N ALA A 42 -1.34 -9.79 -1.14
CA ALA A 42 -0.90 -11.10 -1.62
C ALA A 42 -0.33 -11.04 -3.06
N GLU A 43 -0.81 -10.10 -3.88
CA GLU A 43 -0.35 -9.85 -5.25
C GLU A 43 0.91 -8.95 -5.35
N ARG A 44 1.76 -8.87 -4.31
CA ARG A 44 2.99 -8.04 -4.31
C ARG A 44 3.88 -8.19 -5.55
N LYS A 45 3.95 -9.41 -6.11
CA LYS A 45 4.76 -9.70 -7.32
C LYS A 45 4.24 -8.94 -8.54
N TYR A 46 2.93 -8.76 -8.65
CA TYR A 46 2.31 -7.97 -9.70
C TYR A 46 2.64 -6.49 -9.56
N ILE A 47 2.57 -5.96 -8.34
CA ILE A 47 2.89 -4.56 -8.03
C ILE A 47 4.37 -4.28 -8.32
N ALA A 48 5.28 -5.08 -7.75
CA ALA A 48 6.73 -4.93 -7.94
C ALA A 48 7.11 -4.93 -9.43
N ARG A 49 6.48 -5.79 -10.24
CA ARG A 49 6.72 -5.85 -11.69
C ARG A 49 6.28 -4.58 -12.43
N ILE A 50 5.20 -3.94 -12.00
CA ILE A 50 4.69 -2.72 -12.67
C ILE A 50 5.59 -1.52 -12.38
N PHE A 51 6.03 -1.41 -11.14
CA PHE A 51 6.84 -0.28 -10.67
C PHE A 51 8.35 -0.50 -10.81
N ASP A 52 8.79 -1.72 -11.20
CA ASP A 52 10.21 -2.10 -11.29
C ASP A 52 10.98 -1.78 -10.00
N THR A 53 10.36 -2.13 -8.87
CA THR A 53 10.79 -1.73 -7.52
C THR A 53 10.69 -2.90 -6.55
N GLU A 54 11.45 -2.81 -5.47
CA GLU A 54 11.37 -3.75 -4.36
C GLU A 54 10.12 -3.50 -3.50
N PHE A 55 9.52 -4.60 -3.04
CA PHE A 55 8.34 -4.58 -2.20
C PHE A 55 8.62 -5.31 -0.88
N TYR A 56 8.59 -4.57 0.22
CA TYR A 56 8.87 -5.07 1.57
C TYR A 56 7.61 -5.09 2.44
N PHE A 57 7.59 -6.01 3.41
CA PHE A 57 6.59 -6.01 4.47
C PHE A 57 7.20 -5.58 5.79
N ALA A 58 6.41 -4.91 6.62
CA ALA A 58 6.79 -4.65 8.01
C ALA A 58 7.06 -5.96 8.76
N HIS A 59 8.02 -5.94 9.68
CA HIS A 59 8.34 -7.10 10.50
C HIS A 59 7.16 -7.47 11.42
N SER A 60 6.97 -8.77 11.64
CA SER A 60 5.96 -9.27 12.60
C SER A 60 6.22 -8.67 13.98
N TYR A 61 5.16 -8.18 14.62
CA TYR A 61 5.20 -7.54 15.96
C TYR A 61 6.01 -6.23 16.06
N ALA A 62 6.42 -5.63 14.93
CA ALA A 62 7.13 -4.35 14.89
C ALA A 62 6.19 -3.18 14.57
N SER A 63 5.24 -2.89 15.47
CA SER A 63 4.27 -1.80 15.27
C SER A 63 4.94 -0.42 15.13
N TRP A 64 6.14 -0.22 15.70
CA TRP A 64 6.89 1.03 15.60
C TRP A 64 7.32 1.37 14.16
N GLU A 65 7.50 0.38 13.29
CA GLU A 65 7.81 0.60 11.86
C GLU A 65 6.62 1.23 11.11
N ARG A 66 5.43 1.23 11.72
CA ARG A 66 4.18 1.73 11.14
C ARG A 66 3.67 3.01 11.79
N GLY A 67 4.45 3.63 12.69
CA GLY A 67 3.99 4.77 13.49
C GLY A 67 3.45 5.93 12.63
N LEU A 68 4.10 6.24 11.52
CA LEU A 68 3.64 7.28 10.58
C LEU A 68 2.31 6.91 9.91
N ASN A 69 2.17 5.65 9.46
CA ASN A 69 0.94 5.17 8.82
C ASN A 69 -0.25 5.24 9.79
N GLU A 70 -0.04 4.86 11.05
CA GLU A 70 -1.08 4.95 12.09
C GLU A 70 -1.46 6.39 12.42
N TYR A 71 -0.47 7.28 12.56
CA TYR A 71 -0.71 8.69 12.81
C TYR A 71 -1.53 9.33 11.69
N THR A 72 -1.16 9.09 10.43
CA THR A 72 -1.91 9.71 9.32
C THR A 72 -3.28 9.08 9.12
N ASN A 73 -3.44 7.76 9.36
CA ASN A 73 -4.77 7.13 9.36
C ASN A 73 -5.69 7.73 10.43
N LYS A 74 -5.16 8.14 11.58
CA LYS A 74 -5.94 8.88 12.59
C LYS A 74 -6.37 10.25 12.06
N LEU A 75 -5.46 11.00 11.42
CA LEU A 75 -5.78 12.31 10.83
C LEU A 75 -6.86 12.23 9.74
N ILE A 76 -6.84 11.20 8.89
CA ILE A 76 -7.84 11.02 7.82
C ILE A 76 -9.25 10.74 8.38
N ARG A 77 -9.36 10.19 9.59
CA ARG A 77 -10.65 9.81 10.21
C ARG A 77 -11.28 10.90 11.08
N GLN A 78 -10.55 11.99 11.35
CA GLN A 78 -11.05 13.15 12.09
C GLN A 78 -11.98 13.99 11.20
#